data_AF-A0A929PA38-F1
#
_entry.id   AF-A0A929PA38-F1
#
_cell.length_a   1.000
_cell.length_b   1.000
_cell.length_c   1.000
_cell.angle_alpha   90.00
_cell.angle_beta   90.00
_cell.angle_gamma   90.00
#
_symmetry.space_group_name_H-M   'P 1'
#
loop_
_entity.id
_entity.type
_entity.pdbx_description
1 polymer ?
#
loop_
_entity_poly.entity_id
_entity_poly.type
_entity_poly.pdbx_seq_one_letter_code
_entity_poly.pdbx_strand_id
1 'polypeptide(L)' 'MSSTILDNVKGSDLPKILTDRIDISPDKSYTVIIQPQEERQTLQRIMSKISRNAKARGMTPDVLENILGETVSHIL' A
#
# COMPACT_ATOMS: atom_id res chain seq x y z
N MET A 1 -6.17 0.57 14.56
CA MET A 1 -5.50 -0.74 14.38
C MET A 1 -4.42 -0.87 15.44
N SER A 2 -4.19 -2.07 16.01
CA SER A 2 -3.19 -2.26 17.07
C SER A 2 -1.79 -2.32 16.46
N SER A 3 -0.84 -1.57 17.03
CA SER A 3 0.58 -1.77 16.76
C SER A 3 1.09 -3.05 17.40
N THR A 4 2.05 -3.70 16.76
CA THR A 4 2.80 -4.80 17.36
C THR A 4 4.11 -4.25 17.93
N ILE A 5 4.39 -4.54 19.19
CA ILE A 5 5.64 -4.15 19.85
C ILE A 5 6.49 -5.40 20.03
N LEU A 6 7.72 -5.36 19.54
CA LEU A 6 8.73 -6.41 19.73
C LEU A 6 9.83 -5.84 20.62
N ASP A 7 9.98 -6.40 21.82
CA ASP A 7 11.02 -5.99 22.76
C ASP A 7 12.27 -6.87 22.63
N ASN A 8 13.41 -6.30 23.03
CA ASN A 8 14.71 -6.99 23.09
C ASN A 8 15.20 -7.59 21.76
N VAL A 9 14.90 -6.93 20.63
CA VAL A 9 15.41 -7.33 19.32
C VAL A 9 16.87 -6.92 19.22
N LYS A 10 17.79 -7.88 18.98
CA LYS A 10 19.20 -7.53 18.77
C LYS A 10 19.38 -6.75 17.48
N GLY A 11 20.32 -5.81 17.47
CA GLY A 11 20.68 -5.06 16.27
C GLY A 11 21.09 -5.96 15.11
N SER A 12 21.73 -7.10 15.39
CA SER A 12 22.08 -8.13 14.39
C SER A 12 20.87 -8.74 13.68
N ASP A 13 19.72 -8.73 14.33
CA ASP A 13 18.49 -9.38 13.86
C ASP A 13 17.60 -8.39 13.08
N LEU A 14 18.00 -7.11 13.05
CA LEU A 14 17.29 -6.07 12.32
C LEU A 14 17.65 -6.09 10.82
N PRO A 15 16.69 -5.77 9.93
CA PRO A 15 16.95 -5.62 8.51
C PRO A 15 18.09 -4.63 8.22
N LYS A 16 18.99 -4.99 7.29
CA LYS A 16 20.13 -4.14 6.90
C LYS A 16 19.75 -2.71 6.53
N ILE A 17 18.61 -2.55 5.85
CA ILE A 17 18.09 -1.21 5.48
C ILE A 17 17.86 -0.31 6.70
N LEU A 18 17.46 -0.88 7.83
CA LEU A 18 17.28 -0.12 9.07
C LEU A 18 18.62 0.13 9.75
N THR A 19 19.54 -0.85 9.75
CA THR A 19 20.87 -0.68 10.34
C THR A 19 21.78 0.27 9.56
N ASP A 20 21.54 0.45 8.26
CA ASP A 20 22.32 1.36 7.41
C ASP A 20 21.79 2.79 7.48
N ARG A 21 20.50 2.96 7.76
CA ARG A 21 19.83 4.28 7.85
C ARG A 21 19.95 4.92 9.21
N ILE A 22 20.17 4.11 10.23
CA ILE A 22 20.15 4.49 11.63
C ILE A 22 21.34 3.75 12.25
N ASP A 23 22.21 4.44 12.98
CA ASP A 23 23.46 3.88 13.54
C ASP A 23 23.18 2.81 14.61
N ILE A 24 22.77 1.63 14.16
CA ILE A 24 22.38 0.50 14.98
C ILE A 24 23.59 -0.37 15.22
N SER A 25 24.04 -0.40 16.47
CA SER A 25 25.03 -1.36 16.93
C SER A 25 24.43 -2.78 16.97
N PRO A 26 25.13 -3.79 16.41
CA PRO A 26 24.63 -5.17 16.33
C PRO A 26 24.44 -5.84 17.70
N ASP A 27 25.23 -5.45 18.69
CA ASP A 27 25.24 -6.08 20.02
C ASP A 27 24.22 -5.47 20.99
N LYS A 28 23.58 -4.36 20.61
CA LYS A 28 22.56 -3.71 21.42
C LYS A 28 21.18 -4.29 21.14
N SER A 29 20.30 -4.20 22.13
CA SER A 29 18.91 -4.61 22.03
C SER A 29 18.00 -3.38 21.88
N TYR A 30 16.97 -3.51 21.05
CA TYR A 30 16.06 -2.44 20.68
C TYR A 30 14.60 -2.88 20.82
N THR A 31 13.72 -1.92 21.10
CA THR A 31 12.26 -2.10 20.96
C THR A 31 11.84 -1.66 19.57
N VAL A 32 11.20 -2.56 18.83
CA VAL A 32 10.69 -2.31 17.47
C VAL A 32 9.18 -2.17 17.53
N ILE A 33 8.67 -1.02 17.08
CA ILE A 33 7.23 -0.77 17.00
C ILE A 33 6.80 -0.89 15.54
N ILE A 34 6.06 -1.95 15.23
CA ILE A 34 5.48 -2.18 13.91
C ILE A 34 4.09 -1.53 13.91
N GLN A 35 3.97 -0.39 13.24
CA GLN A 35 2.68 0.23 13.01
C GLN A 35 2.06 -0.38 11.75
N PRO A 36 0.85 -0.97 11.82
CA PRO A 36 0.11 -1.31 10.61
C PRO A 36 -0.13 -0.01 9.84
N GLN A 37 0.42 0.08 8.63
CA GLN A 37 0.06 1.17 7.73
C GLN A 37 -1.44 1.07 7.49
N GLU A 38 -2.17 2.17 7.65
CA GLU A 38 -3.53 2.22 7.14
C GLU A 38 -3.47 1.98 5.63
N GLU A 39 -3.78 0.76 5.20
CA GLU A 39 -4.05 0.43 3.79
C GLU A 39 -5.39 1.06 3.35
N ARG A 40 -5.62 2.34 3.65
CA ARG A 40 -6.68 3.15 3.04
C ARG A 40 -6.27 3.73 1.69
N GLN A 41 -5.08 3.40 1.18
CA GLN A 41 -4.58 3.89 -0.09
C GLN A 41 -4.71 2.90 -1.25
N THR A 42 -5.14 1.66 -1.04
CA THR A 42 -5.02 0.61 -2.06
C THR A 42 -6.19 0.60 -3.04
N LEU A 43 -7.43 0.42 -2.59
CA LEU A 43 -8.55 0.24 -3.54
C LEU A 43 -8.88 1.51 -4.34
N GLN A 44 -9.05 2.67 -3.69
CA GLN A 44 -9.40 3.91 -4.39
C GLN A 44 -8.30 4.38 -5.36
N ARG A 45 -7.01 4.22 -5.02
CA ARG A 45 -5.93 4.55 -5.96
C ARG A 45 -5.84 3.56 -7.11
N ILE A 46 -6.06 2.27 -6.84
CA ILE A 46 -6.12 1.24 -7.88
C ILE A 46 -7.29 1.55 -8.83
N MET A 47 -8.49 1.80 -8.32
CA MET A 47 -9.67 2.19 -9.10
C MET A 47 -9.43 3.49 -9.89
N SER A 48 -8.82 4.49 -9.26
CA SER A 48 -8.45 5.74 -9.93
C SER A 48 -7.44 5.52 -11.06
N LYS A 49 -6.47 4.62 -10.87
CA LYS A 49 -5.48 4.27 -11.89
C LYS A 49 -6.10 3.49 -13.04
N ILE A 50 -6.98 2.53 -12.74
CA ILE A 50 -7.74 1.76 -13.73
C ILE A 50 -8.64 2.70 -14.55
N SER A 51 -9.41 3.56 -13.89
CA SER A 51 -10.30 4.55 -14.54
C SER A 51 -9.53 5.49 -15.45
N ARG A 52 -8.39 6.05 -15.00
CA ARG A 52 -7.52 6.89 -15.85
C ARG A 52 -6.99 6.15 -17.08
N ASN A 53 -6.53 4.90 -16.90
CA ASN A 53 -6.02 4.10 -18.00
C ASN A 53 -7.13 3.69 -18.99
N ALA A 54 -8.33 3.41 -18.51
CA ALA A 54 -9.51 3.12 -19.32
C ALA A 54 -9.89 4.33 -20.18
N LYS A 55 -10.01 5.52 -19.57
CA LYS A 55 -10.25 6.79 -20.30
C LYS A 55 -9.20 7.05 -21.37
N ALA A 56 -7.92 6.87 -21.05
CA ALA A 56 -6.82 7.08 -21.99
C ALA A 56 -6.85 6.10 -23.19
N ARG A 57 -7.49 4.95 -23.05
CA ARG A 57 -7.69 3.95 -24.12
C ARG A 57 -9.01 4.14 -24.87
N GLY A 58 -9.73 5.22 -24.63
CA GLY A 58 -11.02 5.49 -25.28
C GLY A 58 -12.17 4.66 -24.74
N MET A 59 -12.05 4.06 -23.55
CA MET A 59 -13.19 3.46 -22.86
C MET A 59 -14.08 4.60 -22.33
N THR A 60 -15.05 5.01 -23.14
CA THR A 60 -16.15 5.87 -22.72
C THR A 60 -17.19 5.04 -21.98
N PRO A 61 -18.08 5.67 -21.18
CA PRO A 61 -19.21 4.99 -20.56
C PRO A 61 -19.99 4.15 -21.58
N ASP A 62 -20.27 4.67 -22.76
CA ASP A 62 -21.02 3.95 -23.81
C ASP A 62 -20.31 2.65 -24.27
N VAL A 63 -18.97 2.67 -24.34
CA VAL A 63 -18.19 1.47 -24.69
C VAL A 63 -18.21 0.45 -23.55
N LEU A 64 -18.16 0.92 -22.30
CA LEU A 64 -18.25 0.04 -21.13
C LEU A 64 -19.65 -0.56 -20.98
N GLU A 65 -20.70 0.20 -21.22
CA GLU A 65 -22.09 -0.27 -21.22
C GLU A 65 -22.33 -1.32 -22.29
N ASN A 66 -21.78 -1.13 -23.49
CA ASN A 66 -21.86 -2.12 -24.57
C ASN A 66 -21.10 -3.43 -24.25
N ILE A 67 -20.04 -3.38 -23.44
CA ILE A 67 -19.26 -4.57 -23.05
C ILE A 67 -19.88 -5.28 -21.84
N LEU A 68 -20.35 -4.53 -20.86
CA LEU A 68 -20.86 -5.04 -19.59
C LEU A 68 -22.36 -5.38 -19.63
N GLY A 69 -23.10 -4.81 -20.59
CA GLY A 69 -24.55 -5.01 -20.71
C GLY A 69 -25.37 -4.31 -19.63
N GLU A 70 -24.75 -3.43 -18.83
CA GLU A 70 -25.39 -2.68 -17.74
C GLU A 70 -24.96 -1.21 -17.78
N THR A 71 -25.87 -0.31 -17.42
CA THR A 71 -25.62 1.15 -17.40
C THR A 71 -24.61 1.52 -16.31
N VAL A 72 -23.49 2.15 -16.69
CA VAL A 72 -22.40 2.46 -15.76
C VAL A 72 -22.48 3.93 -15.35
N SER A 73 -23.25 4.21 -14.29
CA SER A 73 -23.55 5.58 -13.86
C SER A 73 -22.63 6.14 -12.75
N HIS A 74 -21.73 5.34 -12.14
CA HIS A 74 -21.03 5.73 -10.90
C HIS A 74 -19.51 5.50 -10.83
N ILE A 75 -18.79 5.32 -11.95
CA ILE A 75 -17.35 4.98 -11.89
C ILE A 75 -16.40 6.08 -12.43
N LEU A 76 -16.89 7.28 -12.72
CA LEU A 76 -16.05 8.34 -13.29
C LEU A 76 -15.91 9.62 -12.49
#